data_AF-A0A497IDR0-F1
#
_entry.id   AF-A0A497IDR0-F1
#
_cell.length_a   1.000
_cell.length_b   1.000
_cell.length_c   1.000
_cell.angle_alpha   90.00
_cell.angle_beta   90.00
_cell.angle_gamma   90.00
#
_symmetry.space_group_name_H-M   'P 1'
#
loop_
_entity.id
_entity.type
_entity.pdbx_description
1 polymer ?
#
loop_
_entity_poly.entity_id
_entity_poly.type
_entity_poly.pdbx_seq_one_letter_code
_entity_poly.pdbx_strand_id
1 'polypeptide(L)'
;MLQVKSYERLNQEVLRRSEARQYRLWLLLRALDLEGRGWINYKEAQKAFLALGLSRRSFRDVLRKGESLWWTRGSNRIFYASLGKVCSRLRVLPGRPIVIPLDSLRKLSTFKGVLYASFFTRERTISRARLMELWGVSRTTLRRWERATGIRIQQNYARSSKPFSAGRSSGRRLIVGSEEENGGPYWEVVLDRKRYLAWQIPNSYIYLGTEFAYAPYGLARKVRKRLTPPEGGGGYLRLYFRRPRDAYRYLRRQGEGVYLFDRKAPWGRLWVHLSLA
;
A
#
# COMPACT_ATOMS: atom_id res chain seq x y z
N MET A 1 4.73 -0.13 24.25
CA MET A 1 4.51 0.93 23.23
C MET A 1 3.25 0.58 22.45
N LEU A 2 2.23 1.46 22.41
CA LEU A 2 1.01 1.17 21.65
C LEU A 2 1.32 1.07 20.15
N GLN A 3 0.75 0.06 19.51
CA GLN A 3 1.12 -0.39 18.18
C GLN A 3 -0.15 -0.65 17.37
N VAL A 4 -0.11 -0.35 16.06
CA VAL A 4 -1.26 -0.55 15.18
C VAL A 4 -0.89 -1.46 14.03
N LYS A 5 -1.76 -2.45 13.75
CA LYS A 5 -1.58 -3.39 12.66
C LYS A 5 -1.95 -2.77 11.31
N SER A 6 -1.00 -2.76 10.40
CA SER A 6 -1.11 -2.26 9.04
C SER A 6 -0.71 -3.34 8.00
N TYR A 7 -0.74 -3.01 6.69
CA TYR A 7 -0.47 -3.99 5.62
C TYR A 7 0.29 -3.35 4.45
N GLU A 8 1.42 -3.94 4.06
CA GLU A 8 2.40 -3.34 3.14
C GLU A 8 1.81 -2.86 1.80
N ARG A 9 1.02 -3.70 1.11
CA ARG A 9 0.47 -3.32 -0.21
C ARG A 9 -0.67 -2.31 -0.07
N LEU A 10 -1.46 -2.42 0.99
CA LEU A 10 -2.47 -1.41 1.30
C LEU A 10 -1.82 -0.06 1.60
N ASN A 11 -0.71 -0.02 2.33
CA ASN A 11 0.05 1.20 2.60
C ASN A 11 0.51 1.90 1.32
N GLN A 12 1.06 1.13 0.38
CA GLN A 12 1.51 1.63 -0.92
C GLN A 12 0.34 2.24 -1.69
N GLU A 13 -0.80 1.56 -1.74
CA GLU A 13 -1.98 2.05 -2.47
C GLU A 13 -2.56 3.32 -1.83
N VAL A 14 -2.56 3.40 -0.50
CA VAL A 14 -2.97 4.60 0.23
C VAL A 14 -2.07 5.79 -0.08
N LEU A 15 -0.75 5.58 -0.16
CA LEU A 15 0.19 6.63 -0.54
C LEU A 15 -0.05 7.07 -1.98
N ARG A 16 -0.18 6.13 -2.91
CA ARG A 16 -0.43 6.39 -4.33
C ARG A 16 -1.70 7.22 -4.55
N ARG A 17 -2.76 6.95 -3.78
CA ARG A 17 -4.04 7.70 -3.85
C ARG A 17 -4.08 8.98 -3.00
N SER A 18 -3.02 9.29 -2.27
CA SER A 18 -3.00 10.42 -1.31
C SER A 18 -4.07 10.34 -0.20
N GLU A 19 -4.52 9.14 0.18
CA GLU A 19 -5.59 8.93 1.18
C GLU A 19 -5.07 8.72 2.62
N ALA A 20 -3.82 9.12 2.89
CA ALA A 20 -3.16 8.89 4.17
C ALA A 20 -3.93 9.48 5.38
N ARG A 21 -4.70 10.56 5.20
CA ARG A 21 -5.48 11.16 6.30
C ARG A 21 -6.62 10.26 6.76
N GLN A 22 -7.35 9.70 5.79
CA GLN A 22 -8.47 8.78 6.04
C GLN A 22 -7.95 7.44 6.54
N TYR A 23 -6.88 6.93 5.93
CA TYR A 23 -6.26 5.69 6.35
C TYR A 23 -5.76 5.76 7.80
N ARG A 24 -5.17 6.89 8.20
CA ARG A 24 -4.77 7.14 9.59
C ARG A 24 -5.94 7.00 10.57
N LEU A 25 -7.08 7.63 10.27
CA LEU A 25 -8.26 7.49 11.12
C LEU A 25 -8.78 6.05 11.12
N TRP A 26 -8.80 5.39 9.96
CA TRP A 26 -9.22 3.99 9.86
C TRP A 26 -8.35 3.05 10.72
N LEU A 27 -7.03 3.24 10.71
CA LEU A 27 -6.11 2.49 11.57
C LEU A 27 -6.37 2.77 13.06
N LEU A 28 -6.62 4.04 13.42
CA LEU A 28 -6.96 4.42 14.79
C LEU A 28 -8.26 3.75 15.27
N LEU A 29 -9.34 3.81 14.47
CA LEU A 29 -10.62 3.19 14.81
C LEU A 29 -10.46 1.68 15.05
N ARG A 30 -9.66 1.01 14.23
CA ARG A 30 -9.36 -0.42 14.39
C ARG A 30 -8.53 -0.73 15.62
N ALA A 31 -7.66 0.20 16.04
CA ALA A 31 -6.86 0.03 17.24
C ALA A 31 -7.70 0.23 18.52
N LEU A 32 -8.76 1.04 18.46
CA LEU A 32 -9.71 1.23 19.56
C LEU A 32 -10.67 0.05 19.72
N ASP A 33 -10.97 -0.68 18.63
CA ASP A 33 -11.94 -1.78 18.66
C ASP A 33 -11.29 -3.10 19.10
N LEU A 34 -11.00 -3.21 20.39
CA LEU A 34 -10.36 -4.39 20.99
C LEU A 34 -11.21 -5.66 20.86
N GLU A 35 -12.53 -5.52 20.88
CA GLU A 35 -13.50 -6.62 20.77
C GLU A 35 -13.84 -6.99 19.32
N GLY A 36 -13.43 -6.18 18.33
CA GLY A 36 -13.68 -6.44 16.92
C GLY A 36 -15.14 -6.28 16.50
N ARG A 37 -15.90 -5.40 17.16
CA ARG A 37 -17.32 -5.11 16.91
C ARG A 37 -17.60 -4.52 15.52
N GLY A 38 -16.60 -3.91 14.89
CA GLY A 38 -16.70 -3.21 13.61
C GLY A 38 -17.21 -1.78 13.72
N TRP A 39 -17.30 -1.22 14.92
CA TRP A 39 -17.74 0.16 15.15
C TRP A 39 -17.16 0.76 16.43
N ILE A 40 -17.04 2.09 16.45
CA ILE A 40 -16.56 2.88 17.60
C ILE A 40 -17.52 4.04 17.87
N ASN A 41 -17.66 4.45 19.14
CA ASN A 41 -18.46 5.62 19.49
C ASN A 41 -17.83 6.90 18.92
N TYR A 42 -18.65 7.82 18.40
CA TYR A 42 -18.16 9.07 17.82
C TYR A 42 -17.29 9.90 18.80
N LYS A 43 -17.73 10.04 20.06
CA LYS A 43 -17.01 10.81 21.09
C LYS A 43 -15.68 10.15 21.46
N GLU A 44 -15.67 8.82 21.54
CA GLU A 44 -14.46 8.04 21.81
C GLU A 44 -13.43 8.18 20.68
N ALA A 45 -13.85 7.99 19.43
CA ALA A 45 -13.00 8.20 18.27
C ALA A 45 -12.45 9.63 18.21
N GLN A 46 -13.29 10.63 18.50
CA GLN A 46 -12.86 12.02 18.55
C GLN A 46 -11.82 12.23 19.65
N LYS A 47 -12.06 11.76 20.88
CA LYS A 47 -11.12 11.90 22.01
C LYS A 47 -9.76 11.30 21.67
N ALA A 48 -9.73 10.10 21.10
CA ALA A 48 -8.49 9.44 20.68
C ALA A 48 -7.77 10.21 19.56
N PHE A 49 -8.51 10.74 18.58
CA PHE A 49 -7.94 11.56 17.51
C PHE A 49 -7.33 12.86 18.03
N LEU A 50 -7.98 13.50 19.01
CA LEU A 50 -7.45 14.70 19.68
C LEU A 50 -6.21 14.38 20.53
N ALA A 51 -6.15 13.22 21.18
CA ALA A 51 -4.98 12.78 21.95
C ALA A 51 -3.72 12.62 21.09
N LEU A 52 -3.86 12.41 19.77
CA LEU A 52 -2.75 12.47 18.81
C LEU A 52 -2.28 13.90 18.49
N GLY A 53 -2.85 14.93 19.13
CA GLY A 53 -2.55 16.34 18.87
C GLY A 53 -3.22 16.90 17.62
N LEU A 54 -4.28 16.26 17.12
CA LEU A 54 -5.01 16.68 15.91
C LEU A 54 -6.25 17.49 16.29
N SER A 55 -6.74 18.34 15.39
CA SER A 55 -7.86 19.24 15.69
C SER A 55 -9.25 18.62 15.44
N ARG A 56 -10.27 19.12 16.16
CA ARG A 56 -11.68 18.74 15.93
C ARG A 56 -12.15 19.04 14.51
N ARG A 57 -11.68 20.15 13.92
CA ARG A 57 -11.98 20.51 12.53
C ARG A 57 -11.42 19.46 11.56
N SER A 58 -10.17 19.04 11.77
CA SER A 58 -9.53 17.98 10.98
C SER A 58 -10.28 16.65 11.12
N PHE A 59 -10.70 16.29 12.35
CA PHE A 59 -11.50 15.08 12.58
C PHE A 59 -12.79 15.08 11.75
N ARG A 60 -13.56 16.17 11.79
CA ARG A 60 -14.79 16.31 11.00
C ARG A 60 -14.53 16.27 9.49
N ASP A 61 -13.49 16.94 9.01
CA ASP A 61 -13.13 16.94 7.59
C ASP A 61 -12.73 15.54 7.11
N VAL A 62 -11.87 14.84 7.88
CA VAL A 62 -11.45 13.48 7.57
C VAL A 62 -12.67 12.56 7.56
N LEU A 63 -13.50 12.59 8.60
CA LEU A 63 -14.72 11.79 8.70
C LEU A 63 -15.64 11.97 7.49
N ARG A 64 -15.89 13.22 7.09
CA ARG A 64 -16.72 13.51 5.91
C ARG A 64 -16.10 12.92 4.64
N LYS A 65 -14.79 13.09 4.44
CA LYS A 65 -14.09 12.65 3.22
C LYS A 65 -13.90 11.14 3.10
N GLY A 66 -13.88 10.41 4.21
CA GLY A 66 -13.71 8.95 4.19
C GLY A 66 -15.02 8.17 4.23
N GLU A 67 -16.17 8.84 4.24
CA GLU A 67 -17.49 8.21 4.14
C GLU A 67 -17.57 7.29 2.91
N SER A 68 -18.37 6.23 3.00
CA SER A 68 -18.59 5.18 2.00
C SER A 68 -17.39 4.27 1.69
N LEU A 69 -16.14 4.76 1.76
CA LEU A 69 -14.94 3.98 1.46
C LEU A 69 -14.33 3.38 2.73
N TRP A 70 -14.04 4.23 3.71
CA TRP A 70 -13.32 3.87 4.93
C TRP A 70 -14.26 3.56 6.09
N TRP A 71 -15.42 4.18 6.14
CA TRP A 71 -16.45 3.95 7.16
C TRP A 71 -17.83 4.36 6.66
N THR A 72 -18.83 4.05 7.48
CA THR A 72 -20.18 4.61 7.41
C THR A 72 -20.52 5.26 8.74
N ARG A 73 -21.04 6.50 8.70
CA ARG A 73 -21.49 7.20 9.92
C ARG A 73 -22.91 6.80 10.29
N GLY A 74 -23.11 6.46 11.56
CA GLY A 74 -24.42 6.42 12.21
C GLY A 74 -24.61 7.64 13.12
N SER A 75 -25.73 7.67 13.85
CA SER A 75 -26.09 8.78 14.76
C SER A 75 -25.06 9.04 15.85
N ASN A 76 -24.53 7.99 16.49
CA ASN A 76 -23.49 8.10 17.54
C ASN A 76 -22.34 7.10 17.37
N ARG A 77 -22.32 6.37 16.25
CA ARG A 77 -21.36 5.29 15.96
C ARG A 77 -20.71 5.51 14.61
N ILE A 78 -19.45 5.12 14.50
CA ILE A 78 -18.69 5.08 13.24
C ILE A 78 -18.42 3.62 12.92
N PHE A 79 -19.03 3.11 11.85
CA PHE A 79 -18.84 1.74 11.38
C PHE A 79 -17.68 1.70 10.40
N TYR A 80 -16.48 1.32 10.86
CA TYR A 80 -15.32 1.28 9.98
C TYR A 80 -15.39 0.06 9.03
N ALA A 81 -14.90 0.24 7.81
CA ALA A 81 -14.89 -0.83 6.82
C ALA A 81 -13.90 -1.93 7.21
N SER A 82 -14.29 -3.19 7.11
CA SER A 82 -13.36 -4.31 7.33
C SER A 82 -12.21 -4.29 6.31
N LEU A 83 -11.07 -4.91 6.64
CA LEU A 83 -9.92 -4.99 5.74
C LEU A 83 -10.32 -5.48 4.34
N GLY A 84 -11.15 -6.54 4.27
CA GLY A 84 -11.61 -7.08 2.99
C GLY A 84 -12.45 -6.09 2.18
N LYS A 85 -13.30 -5.29 2.85
CA LYS A 85 -14.14 -4.27 2.20
C LYS A 85 -13.29 -3.13 1.67
N VAL A 86 -12.30 -2.66 2.44
CA VAL A 86 -11.32 -1.65 2.00
C VAL A 86 -10.51 -2.16 0.81
N CYS A 87 -9.90 -3.34 0.92
CA CYS A 87 -9.11 -3.94 -0.14
C CYS A 87 -9.91 -4.16 -1.44
N SER A 88 -11.18 -4.61 -1.32
CA SER A 88 -12.08 -4.76 -2.46
C SER A 88 -12.36 -3.43 -3.16
N ARG A 89 -12.72 -2.39 -2.39
CA ARG A 89 -13.03 -1.04 -2.93
C ARG A 89 -11.82 -0.39 -3.60
N LEU A 90 -10.64 -0.56 -3.00
CA LEU A 90 -9.38 -0.05 -3.55
C LEU A 90 -8.78 -0.95 -4.64
N ARG A 91 -9.37 -2.13 -4.89
CA ARG A 91 -8.88 -3.15 -5.83
C ARG A 91 -7.41 -3.53 -5.56
N VAL A 92 -7.06 -3.71 -4.29
CA VAL A 92 -5.71 -4.03 -3.85
C VAL A 92 -5.71 -5.20 -2.87
N LEU A 93 -4.73 -6.09 -2.99
CA LEU A 93 -4.48 -7.10 -1.96
C LEU A 93 -3.78 -6.47 -0.75
N PRO A 94 -4.04 -6.93 0.48
CA PRO A 94 -3.49 -6.29 1.69
C PRO A 94 -1.95 -6.28 1.73
N GLY A 95 -1.30 -7.34 1.23
CA GLY A 95 0.15 -7.54 1.40
C GLY A 95 0.50 -8.16 2.75
N ARG A 96 1.78 -8.13 3.13
CA ARG A 96 2.22 -8.67 4.43
C ARG A 96 1.76 -7.74 5.56
N PRO A 97 1.17 -8.26 6.64
CA PRO A 97 0.85 -7.47 7.81
C PRO A 97 2.11 -7.05 8.55
N ILE A 98 2.14 -5.80 8.93
CA ILE A 98 3.20 -5.21 9.73
C ILE A 98 2.57 -4.46 10.90
N VAL A 99 3.35 -4.23 11.93
CA VAL A 99 2.99 -3.35 13.02
C VAL A 99 3.70 -2.02 12.84
N ILE A 100 2.99 -0.92 13.09
CA ILE A 100 3.56 0.42 13.09
C ILE A 100 3.36 1.07 14.47
N PRO A 101 4.30 1.92 14.93
CA PRO A 101 4.13 2.66 16.19
C PRO A 101 2.89 3.56 16.14
N LEU A 102 2.05 3.57 17.17
CA LEU A 102 0.87 4.45 17.23
C LEU A 102 1.28 5.93 17.16
N ASP A 103 2.45 6.28 17.71
CA ASP A 103 2.97 7.64 17.73
C ASP A 103 3.22 8.21 16.32
N SER A 104 3.52 7.33 15.35
CA SER A 104 3.68 7.71 13.94
C SER A 104 2.41 8.37 13.36
N LEU A 105 1.23 8.13 13.95
CA LEU A 105 -0.03 8.73 13.51
C LEU A 105 -0.13 10.23 13.83
N ARG A 106 0.63 10.76 14.80
CA ARG A 106 0.53 12.17 15.23
C ARG A 106 0.78 13.15 14.08
N LYS A 107 1.93 13.03 13.41
CA LYS A 107 2.34 13.90 12.30
C LYS A 107 2.09 13.23 10.96
N LEU A 108 1.33 13.88 10.07
CA LEU A 108 0.97 13.29 8.78
C LEU A 108 2.19 12.97 7.91
N SER A 109 3.24 13.81 7.94
CA SER A 109 4.47 13.53 7.18
C SER A 109 5.22 12.31 7.73
N THR A 110 5.28 12.17 9.06
CA THR A 110 5.89 10.98 9.71
C THR A 110 5.09 9.73 9.36
N PHE A 111 3.77 9.80 9.46
CA PHE A 111 2.90 8.70 9.06
C PHE A 111 3.12 8.29 7.60
N LYS A 112 3.18 9.24 6.67
CA LYS A 112 3.48 8.96 5.25
C LYS A 112 4.87 8.34 5.07
N GLY A 113 5.87 8.80 5.82
CA GLY A 113 7.21 8.19 5.85
C GLY A 113 7.20 6.75 6.38
N VAL A 114 6.36 6.44 7.37
CA VAL A 114 6.19 5.07 7.86
C VAL A 114 5.51 4.18 6.81
N LEU A 115 4.47 4.68 6.14
CA LEU A 115 3.88 3.98 4.99
C LEU A 115 4.92 3.78 3.88
N TYR A 116 5.80 4.77 3.67
CA TYR A 116 6.88 4.70 2.69
C TYR A 116 7.84 3.56 3.01
N ALA A 117 8.38 3.60 4.21
CA ALA A 117 9.36 2.65 4.69
C ALA A 117 8.82 1.22 4.68
N SER A 118 7.50 1.03 4.87
CA SER A 118 6.88 -0.29 4.76
C SER A 118 7.00 -0.94 3.38
N PHE A 119 7.32 -0.17 2.33
CA PHE A 119 7.61 -0.71 1.00
C PHE A 119 8.96 -1.46 0.96
N PHE A 120 9.89 -1.10 1.84
CA PHE A 120 11.26 -1.62 1.89
C PHE A 120 11.52 -2.56 3.07
N THR A 121 10.47 -3.15 3.65
CA THR A 121 10.61 -4.28 4.59
C THR A 121 11.40 -5.45 4.01
N ARG A 122 11.49 -5.50 2.68
CA ARG A 122 12.46 -6.27 1.91
C ARG A 122 13.33 -5.28 1.14
N GLU A 123 14.59 -5.63 0.96
CA GLU A 123 15.49 -4.86 0.11
C GLU A 123 14.91 -4.72 -1.30
N ARG A 124 15.04 -3.53 -1.88
CA ARG A 124 14.61 -3.25 -3.23
C ARG A 124 15.60 -2.37 -3.96
N THR A 125 15.87 -2.75 -5.20
CA THR A 125 16.65 -1.95 -6.14
C THR A 125 15.69 -1.19 -7.05
N ILE A 126 15.61 0.13 -6.92
CA ILE A 126 14.66 0.99 -7.66
C ILE A 126 15.21 2.40 -7.83
N SER A 127 14.93 3.05 -8.95
CA SER A 127 15.37 4.43 -9.17
C SER A 127 14.51 5.40 -8.34
N ARG A 128 15.12 6.48 -7.84
CA ARG A 128 14.37 7.50 -7.10
C ARG A 128 13.34 8.20 -8.00
N ALA A 129 13.64 8.40 -9.28
CA ALA A 129 12.68 8.93 -10.24
C ALA A 129 11.42 8.07 -10.33
N ARG A 130 11.57 6.73 -10.35
CA ARG A 130 10.43 5.81 -10.33
C ARG A 130 9.65 5.90 -9.01
N LEU A 131 10.33 6.04 -7.86
CA LEU A 131 9.65 6.24 -6.57
C LEU A 131 8.85 7.54 -6.54
N MET A 132 9.38 8.63 -7.11
CA MET A 132 8.68 9.91 -7.23
C MET A 132 7.42 9.77 -8.07
N GLU A 133 7.53 9.09 -9.23
CA GLU A 133 6.42 8.83 -10.14
C GLU A 133 5.34 7.96 -9.49
N LEU A 134 5.74 6.84 -8.87
CA LEU A 134 4.80 5.91 -8.24
C LEU A 134 3.91 6.63 -7.22
N TRP A 135 4.45 7.61 -6.49
CA TRP A 135 3.81 8.16 -5.30
C TRP A 135 3.42 9.63 -5.42
N GLY A 136 3.73 10.25 -6.56
CA GLY A 136 3.43 11.65 -6.84
C GLY A 136 4.08 12.61 -5.85
N VAL A 137 5.33 12.36 -5.43
CA VAL A 137 6.04 13.20 -4.46
C VAL A 137 7.40 13.67 -4.98
N SER A 138 7.83 14.84 -4.49
CA SER A 138 9.13 15.41 -4.86
C SER A 138 10.30 14.61 -4.32
N ARG A 139 11.47 14.78 -4.95
CA ARG A 139 12.76 14.25 -4.47
C ARG A 139 13.05 14.69 -3.02
N THR A 140 12.75 15.94 -2.69
CA THR A 140 12.96 16.51 -1.35
C THR A 140 12.08 15.83 -0.32
N THR A 141 10.82 15.54 -0.67
CA THR A 141 9.89 14.81 0.20
C THR A 141 10.37 13.38 0.46
N LEU A 142 10.80 12.65 -0.58
CA LEU A 142 11.38 11.31 -0.41
C LEU A 142 12.59 11.35 0.51
N ARG A 143 13.57 12.22 0.23
CA ARG A 143 14.78 12.37 1.07
C ARG A 143 14.44 12.65 2.53
N ARG A 144 13.42 13.47 2.79
CA ARG A 144 12.94 13.75 4.15
C ARG A 144 12.36 12.49 4.81
N TRP A 145 11.56 11.72 4.09
CA TRP A 145 11.00 10.47 4.61
C TRP A 145 12.08 9.41 4.84
N GLU A 146 12.98 9.21 3.88
CA GLU A 146 14.14 8.31 3.95
C GLU A 146 14.95 8.55 5.24
N ARG A 147 15.29 9.82 5.50
CA ARG A 147 16.00 10.24 6.72
C ARG A 147 15.19 10.00 8.00
N ALA A 148 13.89 10.27 7.97
CA ALA A 148 13.04 10.17 9.15
C ALA A 148 12.75 8.72 9.57
N THR A 149 12.82 7.76 8.65
CA THR A 149 12.46 6.36 8.91
C THR A 149 13.66 5.40 8.90
N GLY A 150 14.89 5.91 8.84
CA GLY A 150 16.10 5.08 8.90
C GLY A 150 16.27 4.14 7.70
N ILE A 151 15.81 4.54 6.51
CA ILE A 151 16.08 3.76 5.29
C ILE A 151 17.51 4.05 4.86
N ARG A 152 18.36 3.03 4.85
CA ARG A 152 19.71 3.12 4.28
C ARG A 152 19.60 2.99 2.77
N ILE A 153 20.28 3.89 2.06
CA ILE A 153 20.29 3.94 0.61
C ILE A 153 21.71 3.69 0.17
N GLN A 154 21.91 2.61 -0.56
CA GLN A 154 23.16 2.32 -1.25
C GLN A 154 23.02 2.81 -2.68
N GLN A 155 23.81 3.83 -3.03
CA GLN A 155 23.92 4.29 -4.40
C GLN A 155 24.70 3.26 -5.20
N ASN A 156 24.15 2.89 -6.35
CA ASN A 156 24.73 1.89 -7.22
C ASN A 156 25.22 2.57 -8.50
N TYR A 157 26.41 2.20 -8.95
CA TYR A 157 27.07 2.77 -10.11
C TYR A 157 27.47 1.67 -11.07
N ALA A 158 27.34 1.94 -12.37
CA ALA A 158 27.87 1.09 -13.42
C ALA A 158 28.92 1.86 -14.23
N ARG A 159 29.78 1.13 -14.94
CA ARG A 159 30.82 1.70 -15.80
C ARG A 159 30.89 1.00 -17.14
N SER A 160 31.49 1.67 -18.12
CA SER A 160 31.84 1.08 -19.40
C SER A 160 32.79 -0.09 -19.19
N SER A 161 32.59 -1.16 -19.98
CA SER A 161 33.45 -2.34 -19.93
C SER A 161 34.86 -2.04 -20.44
N LYS A 162 34.96 -1.24 -21.50
CA LYS A 162 36.21 -0.79 -22.10
C LYS A 162 36.59 0.61 -21.61
N PRO A 163 37.89 0.90 -21.43
CA PRO A 163 38.38 2.25 -21.25
C PRO A 163 37.97 3.13 -22.43
N PHE A 164 37.59 4.37 -22.17
CA PHE A 164 37.39 5.34 -23.23
C PHE A 164 38.66 6.18 -23.40
N SER A 165 39.12 6.30 -24.63
CA SER A 165 40.18 7.21 -25.01
C SER A 165 39.51 8.46 -25.56
N ALA A 166 39.79 9.63 -24.99
CA ALA A 166 39.33 10.91 -25.53
C ALA A 166 40.07 11.20 -26.85
N GLY A 167 39.74 10.46 -27.91
CA GLY A 167 40.22 10.67 -29.26
C GLY A 167 39.28 11.62 -30.01
N ARG A 168 39.84 12.70 -30.57
CA ARG A 168 39.12 13.68 -31.41
C ARG A 168 38.34 12.97 -32.54
N SER A 169 37.03 12.73 -32.39
CA SER A 169 36.15 12.48 -33.54
C SER A 169 34.66 12.71 -33.23
N SER A 170 34.05 13.48 -34.14
CA SER A 170 32.64 13.56 -34.55
C SER A 170 31.55 13.94 -33.54
N GLY A 171 31.32 15.26 -33.42
CA GLY A 171 29.99 15.89 -33.52
C GLY A 171 28.95 15.66 -32.40
N ARG A 172 29.12 14.70 -31.50
CA ARG A 172 28.25 14.54 -30.32
C ARG A 172 29.05 14.86 -29.08
N ARG A 173 28.91 16.10 -28.62
CA ARG A 173 29.45 16.61 -27.35
C ARG A 173 28.94 15.68 -26.24
N LEU A 174 29.78 14.78 -25.74
CA LEU A 174 29.53 14.02 -24.51
C LEU A 174 29.32 15.05 -23.40
N ILE A 175 28.09 15.17 -22.91
CA ILE A 175 27.77 16.00 -21.75
C ILE A 175 28.31 15.26 -20.53
N VAL A 176 29.56 15.54 -20.19
CA VAL A 176 30.19 15.15 -18.94
C VAL A 176 29.61 16.08 -17.87
N GLY A 177 28.53 15.67 -17.22
CA GLY A 177 27.94 16.40 -16.11
C GLY A 177 28.50 15.87 -14.79
N SER A 178 29.05 16.76 -13.95
CA SER A 178 29.10 16.49 -12.51
C SER A 178 27.68 16.44 -11.98
N GLU A 179 27.44 15.58 -10.98
CA GLU A 179 26.12 15.19 -10.47
C GLU A 179 25.22 16.36 -10.02
N GLU A 180 25.78 17.57 -9.88
CA GLU A 180 25.12 18.69 -9.21
C GLU A 180 24.52 19.76 -10.13
N GLU A 181 24.95 19.92 -11.38
CA GLU A 181 24.42 21.05 -12.21
C GLU A 181 24.06 20.75 -13.67
N ASN A 182 24.52 19.67 -14.31
CA ASN A 182 24.40 19.57 -15.78
C ASN A 182 23.90 18.25 -16.39
N GLY A 183 23.18 17.41 -15.64
CA GLY A 183 22.22 16.46 -16.23
C GLY A 183 22.73 15.52 -17.35
N GLY A 184 24.02 15.19 -17.39
CA GLY A 184 24.56 14.20 -18.29
C GLY A 184 24.27 12.78 -17.77
N PRO A 185 23.87 11.81 -18.61
CA PRO A 185 23.67 10.42 -18.18
C PRO A 185 24.96 9.71 -17.75
N TYR A 186 26.13 10.30 -18.00
CA TYR A 186 27.44 9.69 -17.77
C TYR A 186 28.47 10.69 -17.22
N TRP A 187 29.44 10.23 -16.44
CA TRP A 187 30.63 10.99 -16.01
C TRP A 187 31.93 10.16 -16.14
N GLU A 188 33.07 10.82 -16.20
CA GLU A 188 34.38 10.17 -16.29
C GLU A 188 34.87 9.71 -14.91
N VAL A 189 35.44 8.50 -14.85
CA VAL A 189 36.11 7.97 -13.66
C VAL A 189 37.45 7.35 -14.06
N VAL A 190 38.47 7.54 -13.23
CA VAL A 190 39.80 6.95 -13.44
C VAL A 190 39.96 5.76 -12.50
N LEU A 191 40.19 4.57 -13.07
CA LEU A 191 40.50 3.33 -12.35
C LEU A 191 41.75 2.71 -12.98
N ASP A 192 42.73 2.32 -12.17
CA ASP A 192 43.98 1.70 -12.64
C ASP A 192 44.66 2.47 -13.77
N ARG A 193 44.72 3.81 -13.64
CA ARG A 193 45.27 4.75 -14.64
C ARG A 193 44.55 4.75 -16.00
N LYS A 194 43.37 4.13 -16.10
CA LYS A 194 42.52 4.09 -17.30
C LYS A 194 41.22 4.85 -17.06
N ARG A 195 40.72 5.53 -18.11
CA ARG A 195 39.50 6.36 -18.05
C ARG A 195 38.28 5.54 -18.47
N TYR A 196 37.20 5.61 -17.71
CA TYR A 196 35.94 4.93 -17.98
C TYR A 196 34.77 5.93 -17.92
N LEU A 197 33.69 5.62 -18.63
CA LEU A 197 32.42 6.31 -18.45
C LEU A 197 31.61 5.56 -17.39
N ALA A 198 31.08 6.27 -16.40
CA ALA A 198 30.19 5.72 -15.38
C ALA A 198 28.83 6.40 -15.38
N TRP A 199 27.82 5.71 -14.87
CA TRP A 199 26.47 6.21 -14.70
C TRP A 199 25.83 5.64 -13.44
N GLN A 200 24.83 6.35 -12.91
CA GLN A 200 24.06 5.88 -11.77
C GLN A 200 23.01 4.87 -12.25
N ILE A 201 23.01 3.69 -11.63
CA ILE A 201 21.94 2.69 -11.79
C ILE A 201 20.99 2.77 -10.58
N PRO A 202 19.82 2.10 -10.61
CA PRO A 202 18.88 2.14 -9.49
C PRO A 202 19.52 1.85 -8.13
N ASN A 203 19.18 2.65 -7.12
CA ASN A 203 19.72 2.51 -5.77
C ASN A 203 19.13 1.27 -5.08
N SER A 204 19.90 0.66 -4.19
CA SER A 204 19.39 -0.35 -3.26
C SER A 204 18.88 0.33 -1.98
N TYR A 205 17.63 0.07 -1.63
CA TYR A 205 16.96 0.60 -0.46
C TYR A 205 16.83 -0.51 0.59
N ILE A 206 17.45 -0.30 1.74
CA ILE A 206 17.53 -1.27 2.83
C ILE A 206 16.91 -0.62 4.07
N TYR A 207 15.81 -1.18 4.56
CA TYR A 207 15.21 -0.73 5.81
C TYR A 207 16.01 -1.29 6.99
N LEU A 208 16.65 -0.41 7.76
CA LEU A 208 17.40 -0.77 8.97
C LEU A 208 16.61 -0.53 10.26
N GLY A 209 15.41 0.03 10.17
CA GLY A 209 14.59 0.30 11.34
C GLY A 209 14.09 -0.98 12.01
N THR A 210 13.90 -0.92 13.32
CA THR A 210 13.28 -1.99 14.11
C THR A 210 11.78 -1.78 14.29
N GLU A 211 11.22 -0.72 13.72
CA GLU A 211 9.83 -0.32 13.98
C GLU A 211 8.80 -1.26 13.35
N PHE A 212 9.18 -1.99 12.30
CA PHE A 212 8.29 -2.94 11.62
C PHE A 212 8.50 -4.36 12.13
N ALA A 213 7.71 -4.74 13.13
CA ALA A 213 7.50 -6.14 13.45
C ALA A 213 6.47 -6.76 12.49
N TYR A 214 6.72 -7.98 12.01
CA TYR A 214 5.72 -8.72 11.24
C TYR A 214 4.56 -9.13 12.14
N ALA A 215 3.34 -8.84 11.69
CA ALA A 215 2.13 -9.27 12.40
C ALA A 215 1.58 -10.59 11.82
N PRO A 216 0.78 -11.36 12.59
CA PRO A 216 0.19 -12.61 12.13
C PRO A 216 -0.59 -12.47 10.81
N TYR A 217 -0.35 -13.40 9.88
CA TYR A 217 -0.88 -13.35 8.50
C TYR A 217 -2.37 -13.72 8.37
N GLY A 218 -3.01 -14.26 9.41
CA GLY A 218 -4.33 -14.90 9.35
C GLY A 218 -5.43 -14.10 8.64
N LEU A 219 -5.68 -12.85 9.07
CA LEU A 219 -6.71 -12.01 8.44
C LEU A 219 -6.36 -11.64 6.99
N ALA A 220 -5.10 -11.32 6.71
CA ALA A 220 -4.64 -10.99 5.36
C ALA A 220 -4.76 -12.20 4.41
N ARG A 221 -4.47 -13.42 4.89
CA ARG A 221 -4.67 -14.67 4.15
C ARG A 221 -6.14 -14.87 3.79
N LYS A 222 -7.04 -14.71 4.77
CA LYS A 222 -8.50 -14.83 4.56
C LYS A 222 -8.99 -13.82 3.53
N VAL A 223 -8.53 -12.57 3.61
CA VAL A 223 -8.89 -11.53 2.63
C VAL A 223 -8.32 -11.83 1.24
N ARG A 224 -7.04 -12.21 1.14
CA ARG A 224 -6.43 -12.57 -0.14
C ARG A 224 -7.20 -13.70 -0.84
N LYS A 225 -7.52 -14.78 -0.11
CA LYS A 225 -8.29 -15.91 -0.64
C LYS A 225 -9.68 -15.50 -1.14
N ARG A 226 -10.28 -14.47 -0.55
CA ARG A 226 -11.60 -13.95 -1.00
C ARG A 226 -11.50 -13.02 -2.21
N LEU A 227 -10.39 -12.29 -2.37
CA LEU A 227 -10.21 -11.29 -3.42
C LEU A 227 -9.49 -11.81 -4.66
N THR A 228 -8.75 -12.91 -4.55
CA THR A 228 -8.12 -13.59 -5.68
C THR A 228 -8.97 -14.82 -5.98
N PRO A 229 -9.82 -14.81 -7.02
CA PRO A 229 -10.42 -16.05 -7.49
C PRO A 229 -9.29 -17.00 -7.94
N PRO A 230 -9.45 -18.33 -7.80
CA PRO A 230 -8.46 -19.27 -8.33
C PRO A 230 -8.36 -19.09 -9.85
N GLU A 231 -7.16 -18.78 -10.35
CA GLU A 231 -6.85 -18.84 -11.78
C GLU A 231 -6.41 -20.28 -12.09
N GLY A 232 -6.99 -20.90 -13.12
CA GLY A 232 -6.40 -22.06 -13.79
C GLY A 232 -6.39 -23.39 -13.03
N GLY A 233 -7.50 -23.75 -12.38
CA GLY A 233 -7.73 -25.13 -11.95
C GLY A 233 -9.21 -25.32 -11.70
N GLY A 234 -9.84 -26.28 -12.38
CA GLY A 234 -11.28 -26.57 -12.36
C GLY A 234 -11.89 -26.46 -10.97
N GLY A 235 -12.33 -25.25 -10.64
CA GLY A 235 -12.46 -24.79 -9.28
C GLY A 235 -13.74 -24.01 -9.15
N TYR A 236 -14.65 -24.56 -8.35
CA TYR A 236 -15.99 -24.03 -8.30
C TYR A 236 -16.07 -22.71 -7.52
N LEU A 237 -16.73 -21.72 -8.12
CA LEU A 237 -17.07 -20.48 -7.42
C LEU A 237 -18.45 -20.63 -6.77
N ARG A 238 -18.51 -20.45 -5.45
CA ARG A 238 -19.76 -20.52 -4.67
C ARG A 238 -20.33 -19.13 -4.46
N LEU A 239 -21.40 -18.83 -5.19
CA LEU A 239 -22.09 -17.54 -5.14
C LEU A 239 -23.32 -17.63 -4.24
N TYR A 240 -23.51 -16.63 -3.38
CA TYR A 240 -24.65 -16.58 -2.46
C TYR A 240 -25.65 -15.52 -2.92
N PHE A 241 -26.91 -15.92 -3.09
CA PHE A 241 -27.99 -15.02 -3.43
C PHE A 241 -28.96 -14.89 -2.28
N ARG A 242 -29.44 -13.66 -2.07
CA ARG A 242 -30.43 -13.36 -1.03
C ARG A 242 -31.84 -13.78 -1.45
N ARG A 243 -32.12 -13.85 -2.76
CA ARG A 243 -33.40 -14.25 -3.34
C ARG A 243 -33.17 -15.30 -4.45
N PRO A 244 -33.97 -16.36 -4.53
CA PRO A 244 -33.88 -17.37 -5.60
C PRO A 244 -33.92 -16.78 -7.01
N ARG A 245 -34.74 -15.73 -7.22
CA ARG A 245 -34.90 -15.08 -8.53
C ARG A 245 -33.61 -14.41 -9.04
N ASP A 246 -32.76 -13.91 -8.15
CA ASP A 246 -31.49 -13.28 -8.51
C ASP A 246 -30.46 -14.33 -8.96
N ALA A 247 -30.48 -15.50 -8.30
CA ALA A 247 -29.69 -16.65 -8.70
C ALA A 247 -30.11 -17.19 -10.07
N TYR A 248 -31.41 -17.22 -10.36
CA TYR A 248 -31.96 -17.60 -11.66
C TYR A 248 -31.52 -16.66 -12.79
N ARG A 249 -31.63 -15.35 -12.59
CA ARG A 249 -31.17 -14.35 -13.58
C ARG A 249 -29.68 -14.43 -13.85
N TYR A 250 -28.89 -14.67 -12.81
CA TYR A 250 -27.44 -14.79 -12.94
C TYR A 250 -27.06 -16.04 -13.76
N LEU A 251 -27.68 -17.19 -13.47
CA LEU A 251 -27.45 -18.43 -14.22
C LEU A 251 -27.84 -18.31 -15.70
N ARG A 252 -29.02 -17.72 -15.99
CA ARG A 252 -29.48 -17.52 -17.38
C ARG A 252 -28.50 -16.71 -18.23
N ARG A 253 -27.64 -15.89 -17.60
CA ARG A 253 -26.60 -15.10 -18.27
C ARG A 253 -25.27 -15.84 -18.44
N GLN A 254 -25.01 -16.90 -17.68
CA GLN A 254 -23.71 -17.58 -17.64
C GLN A 254 -23.73 -18.99 -18.22
N GLY A 255 -24.91 -19.54 -18.53
CA GLY A 255 -25.06 -20.76 -19.32
C GLY A 255 -25.05 -22.05 -18.51
N GLU A 256 -24.25 -22.16 -17.43
CA GLU A 256 -24.19 -23.39 -16.62
C GLU A 256 -23.98 -23.14 -15.13
N GLY A 257 -24.71 -23.86 -14.28
CA GLY A 257 -24.48 -23.91 -12.84
C GLY A 257 -25.45 -24.84 -12.10
N VAL A 258 -24.99 -25.48 -11.02
CA VAL A 258 -25.80 -26.41 -10.21
C VAL A 258 -26.42 -25.69 -9.02
N TYR A 259 -27.73 -25.86 -8.81
CA TYR A 259 -28.47 -25.34 -7.67
C TYR A 259 -28.50 -26.34 -6.51
N LEU A 260 -28.23 -25.85 -5.31
CA LEU A 260 -28.42 -26.62 -4.09
C LEU A 260 -29.11 -25.71 -3.07
N PHE A 261 -30.26 -26.17 -2.57
CA PHE A 261 -31.07 -25.45 -1.59
C PHE A 261 -30.69 -25.92 -0.19
N ASP A 262 -30.13 -25.03 0.63
CA ASP A 262 -29.78 -25.35 2.01
C ASP A 262 -31.02 -25.16 2.92
N ARG A 263 -31.72 -26.26 3.20
CA ARG A 263 -32.89 -26.30 4.10
C ARG A 263 -32.56 -25.96 5.56
N LYS A 264 -31.29 -25.95 5.98
CA LYS A 264 -30.90 -25.71 7.38
C LYS A 264 -30.57 -24.23 7.68
N ALA A 265 -30.53 -23.36 6.67
CA ALA A 265 -30.28 -21.93 6.88
C ALA A 265 -31.61 -21.18 7.17
N PRO A 266 -31.71 -20.39 8.27
CA PRO A 266 -32.97 -19.74 8.71
C PRO A 266 -33.53 -18.67 7.75
N TRP A 267 -32.82 -18.40 6.65
CA TRP A 267 -33.23 -17.51 5.57
C TRP A 267 -32.78 -18.16 4.27
N GLY A 268 -33.55 -19.13 3.78
CA GLY A 268 -33.25 -20.00 2.63
C GLY A 268 -32.27 -19.39 1.64
N ARG A 269 -30.97 -19.69 1.82
CA ARG A 269 -29.91 -19.15 0.97
C ARG A 269 -29.76 -20.10 -0.20
N LEU A 270 -29.93 -19.56 -1.39
CA LEU A 270 -29.66 -20.28 -2.63
C LEU A 270 -28.23 -19.97 -3.04
N TRP A 271 -27.45 -21.00 -3.35
CA TRP A 271 -26.18 -20.81 -4.03
C TRP A 271 -26.18 -21.43 -5.42
N VAL A 272 -25.31 -20.87 -6.24
CA VAL A 272 -24.99 -21.38 -7.57
C VAL A 272 -23.55 -21.84 -7.55
N HIS A 273 -23.34 -23.09 -7.97
CA HIS A 273 -22.02 -23.64 -8.24
C HIS A 273 -21.69 -23.38 -9.71
N LEU A 274 -20.71 -22.53 -9.98
CA LEU A 274 -20.20 -22.33 -11.35
C LEU A 274 -18.91 -23.12 -11.53
N SER A 275 -18.85 -23.93 -12.58
CA SER A 275 -17.58 -24.45 -13.10
C SER A 275 -16.94 -23.35 -13.95
N LEU A 276 -15.67 -23.06 -13.69
CA LEU A 276 -14.87 -22.21 -14.58
C LEU A 276 -14.19 -23.15 -15.57
N ALA A 277 -14.62 -23.09 -16.83
CA ALA A 277 -13.92 -23.73 -17.95
C ALA A 277 -12.60 -22.99 -18.24
#